data_AF-A0A8H6FPW1-F1
#
_entry.id   AF-A0A8H6FPW1-F1
#
_cell.length_a   1.000
_cell.length_b   1.000
_cell.length_c   1.000
_cell.angle_alpha   90.00
_cell.angle_beta   90.00
_cell.angle_gamma   90.00
#
_symmetry.space_group_name_H-M   'P 1'
#
loop_
_entity.id
_entity.type
_entity.pdbx_description
1 polymer ?
#
loop_
_entity_poly.entity_id
_entity_poly.type
_entity_poly.pdbx_seq_one_letter_code
_entity_poly.pdbx_strand_id
1 'polypeptide(L)'
;MARAYQEAHIMDTLTASVKDLQTKTAELAKAKGYHEERIKNLTTANAELQKKYDALEVRMKANEHNTTARILNTHLSLSSLPNKNNIPLTPLHDLSTNRPLRNFPKHEKDIKTMGSTDVIQALQALDVPSLGLTPGEKKAKLRGKSGWRRRMRGVVRRRWITMMRRRRRRVRRIRRGRIRRMRRRRLRCGGRCWRRSRRRRRRRRRREEGRRGRSEVR
;
A
#
# COMPACT_ATOMS: atom_id res chain seq x y z
N MET A 1 63.30 -25.41 -58.57
CA MET A 1 63.13 -24.46 -57.43
C MET A 1 61.74 -23.81 -57.42
N ALA A 2 61.22 -23.23 -58.51
CA ALA A 2 59.93 -22.51 -58.49
C ALA A 2 58.71 -23.32 -57.99
N ARG A 3 58.58 -24.61 -58.35
CA ARG A 3 57.48 -25.47 -57.87
C ARG A 3 57.51 -25.71 -56.36
N ALA A 4 58.68 -25.98 -55.80
CA ALA A 4 58.85 -26.17 -54.36
C ALA A 4 58.48 -24.90 -53.56
N TYR A 5 58.77 -23.71 -54.10
CA TYR A 5 58.34 -22.45 -53.49
C TYR A 5 56.83 -22.25 -53.53
N GLN A 6 56.17 -22.62 -54.64
CA GLN A 6 54.71 -22.56 -54.74
C GLN A 6 54.03 -23.54 -53.78
N GLU A 7 54.54 -24.77 -53.67
CA GLU A 7 54.04 -25.78 -52.74
C GLU A 7 54.19 -25.33 -51.28
N ALA A 8 55.35 -24.78 -50.90
CA ALA A 8 55.57 -24.24 -49.56
C ALA A 8 54.60 -23.10 -49.22
N HIS A 9 54.40 -22.16 -50.15
CA HIS A 9 53.43 -21.06 -49.96
C HIS A 9 51.99 -21.59 -49.80
N ILE A 10 51.59 -22.57 -50.60
CA ILE A 10 50.27 -23.21 -50.46
C ILE A 10 50.13 -23.86 -49.08
N MET A 11 51.15 -24.60 -48.63
CA MET A 11 51.14 -25.23 -47.31
C MET A 11 51.07 -24.22 -46.17
N ASP A 12 51.77 -23.09 -46.26
CA ASP A 12 51.70 -22.02 -45.26
C ASP A 12 50.31 -21.39 -45.21
N THR A 13 49.69 -21.12 -46.37
CA THR A 13 48.33 -20.58 -46.43
C THR A 13 47.29 -21.54 -45.86
N LEU A 14 47.40 -22.83 -46.16
CA LEU A 14 46.54 -23.88 -45.60
C LEU A 14 46.73 -23.95 -44.08
N THR A 15 47.96 -23.94 -43.60
CA THR A 15 48.28 -23.99 -42.17
C THR A 15 47.71 -22.78 -41.42
N ALA A 16 47.79 -21.58 -42.01
CA ALA A 16 47.18 -20.37 -41.45
C ALA A 16 45.65 -20.47 -41.40
N SER A 17 45.01 -20.97 -42.47
CA SER A 17 43.57 -21.14 -42.52
C SER A 17 43.05 -22.16 -41.49
N VAL A 18 43.78 -23.27 -41.27
CA VAL A 18 43.43 -24.27 -40.26
C VAL A 18 43.52 -23.67 -38.85
N LYS A 19 44.54 -22.87 -38.56
CA LYS A 19 44.67 -22.17 -37.27
C LYS A 19 43.51 -21.19 -37.05
N ASP A 20 43.12 -20.41 -38.06
CA ASP A 20 41.98 -19.49 -37.97
C ASP A 20 40.64 -20.23 -37.77
N LEU A 21 40.46 -21.39 -38.41
CA LEU A 21 39.29 -22.23 -38.15
C LEU A 21 39.28 -22.80 -36.73
N GLN A 22 40.45 -23.19 -36.19
CA GLN A 22 40.58 -23.67 -34.82
C GLN A 22 40.27 -22.57 -33.79
N THR A 23 40.71 -21.34 -34.02
CA THR A 23 40.39 -20.21 -33.13
C THR A 23 38.90 -19.87 -33.17
N LYS A 24 38.32 -19.77 -34.38
CA LYS A 24 36.88 -19.50 -34.55
C LYS A 24 36.00 -20.59 -33.94
N THR A 25 36.36 -21.86 -34.09
CA THR A 25 35.61 -22.97 -33.47
C THR A 25 35.70 -22.93 -31.94
N ALA A 26 36.85 -22.60 -31.35
CA ALA A 26 37.00 -22.42 -29.92
C ALA A 26 36.17 -21.21 -29.38
N GLU A 27 36.14 -20.11 -30.12
CA GLU A 27 35.31 -18.93 -29.77
C GLU A 27 33.82 -19.24 -29.84
N LEU A 28 33.37 -19.93 -30.89
CA LEU A 28 31.98 -20.37 -31.03
C LEU A 28 31.58 -21.33 -29.89
N ALA A 29 32.47 -22.24 -29.49
CA ALA A 29 32.21 -23.13 -28.36
C ALA A 29 32.03 -22.36 -27.04
N LYS A 30 32.86 -21.34 -26.79
CA LYS A 30 32.73 -20.46 -25.62
C LYS A 30 31.44 -19.65 -25.65
N ALA A 31 31.12 -19.04 -26.79
CA ALA A 31 29.89 -18.26 -26.97
C ALA A 31 28.64 -19.13 -26.76
N LYS A 32 28.65 -20.35 -27.31
CA LYS A 32 27.58 -21.33 -27.11
C LYS A 32 27.38 -21.64 -25.63
N GLY A 33 28.46 -21.95 -24.89
CA GLY A 33 28.38 -22.22 -23.45
C GLY A 33 27.79 -21.05 -22.66
N TYR A 34 28.22 -19.82 -22.96
CA TYR A 34 27.67 -18.61 -22.34
C TYR A 34 26.16 -18.43 -22.62
N HIS A 35 25.74 -18.66 -23.87
CA HIS A 35 24.32 -18.56 -24.23
C HIS A 35 23.47 -19.63 -23.55
N GLU A 36 23.96 -20.87 -23.46
CA GLU A 36 23.27 -21.96 -22.76
C GLU A 36 23.06 -21.66 -21.27
N GLU A 37 24.09 -21.14 -20.60
CA GLU A 37 23.98 -20.72 -19.20
C GLU A 37 22.99 -19.56 -19.03
N ARG A 38 23.05 -18.56 -19.92
CA ARG A 38 22.10 -17.44 -19.90
C ARG A 38 20.67 -17.90 -20.12
N ILE A 39 20.43 -18.85 -21.01
CA ILE A 39 19.10 -19.44 -21.23
C ILE A 39 18.62 -20.14 -19.96
N LYS A 40 19.46 -20.96 -19.32
CA LYS A 40 19.11 -21.61 -18.04
C LYS A 40 18.70 -20.58 -16.98
N ASN A 41 19.49 -19.52 -16.81
CA ASN A 41 19.19 -18.46 -15.83
C ASN A 41 17.89 -17.70 -16.15
N LEU A 42 17.59 -17.47 -17.43
CA LEU A 42 16.32 -16.85 -17.83
C LEU A 42 15.13 -17.78 -17.60
N THR A 43 15.28 -19.08 -17.85
CA THR A 43 14.21 -20.06 -17.63
C THR A 43 13.86 -20.19 -16.15
N THR A 44 14.85 -20.20 -15.25
CA THR A 44 14.62 -20.25 -13.80
C THR A 44 13.96 -18.97 -13.31
N ALA A 45 14.45 -17.80 -13.74
CA ALA A 45 13.86 -16.51 -13.39
C ALA A 45 12.40 -16.40 -13.85
N ASN A 46 12.08 -16.84 -15.08
CA ASN A 46 10.71 -16.86 -15.58
C ASN A 46 9.81 -17.79 -14.77
N ALA A 47 10.29 -18.98 -14.39
CA ALA A 47 9.51 -19.90 -13.56
C ALA A 47 9.22 -19.31 -12.16
N GLU A 48 10.15 -18.56 -11.57
CA GLU A 48 9.93 -17.86 -10.30
C GLU A 48 8.93 -16.71 -10.44
N LEU A 49 9.00 -15.94 -11.52
CA LEU A 49 8.05 -14.87 -11.81
C LEU A 49 6.64 -15.42 -12.01
N GLN A 50 6.49 -16.54 -12.72
CA GLN A 50 5.19 -17.18 -12.91
C GLN A 50 4.58 -17.59 -11.57
N LYS A 51 5.35 -18.25 -10.68
CA LYS A 51 4.87 -18.61 -9.33
C LYS A 51 4.42 -17.40 -8.52
N LYS A 52 5.13 -16.27 -8.62
CA LYS A 52 4.76 -15.02 -7.94
C LYS A 52 3.47 -14.43 -8.52
N TYR A 53 3.30 -14.50 -9.83
CA TYR A 53 2.08 -14.05 -10.51
C TYR A 53 0.87 -14.88 -10.11
N ASP A 54 0.98 -16.21 -10.14
CA ASP A 54 -0.09 -17.12 -9.75
C ASP A 54 -0.51 -16.87 -8.28
N ALA A 55 0.46 -16.69 -7.38
CA ALA A 55 0.19 -16.37 -5.97
C ALA A 55 -0.52 -15.00 -5.81
N LEU A 56 -0.17 -14.01 -6.63
CA LEU A 56 -0.82 -12.70 -6.62
C LEU A 56 -2.26 -12.80 -7.13
N GLU A 57 -2.51 -13.56 -8.20
CA GLU A 57 -3.84 -13.79 -8.76
C GLU A 57 -4.78 -14.45 -7.72
N VAL A 58 -4.29 -15.47 -7.02
CA VAL A 58 -5.04 -16.13 -5.94
C VAL A 58 -5.39 -15.14 -4.83
N ARG A 59 -4.44 -14.29 -4.42
CA ARG A 59 -4.67 -13.24 -3.40
C ARG A 59 -5.69 -12.21 -3.86
N MET A 60 -5.64 -11.79 -5.14
CA MET A 60 -6.60 -10.84 -5.71
C MET A 60 -8.01 -11.41 -5.67
N LYS A 61 -8.22 -12.63 -6.18
CA LYS A 61 -9.51 -13.31 -6.13
C LYS A 61 -10.01 -13.44 -4.68
N ALA A 62 -9.17 -13.89 -3.76
CA ALA A 62 -9.56 -14.00 -2.35
C ALA A 62 -9.97 -12.65 -1.74
N ASN A 63 -9.27 -11.56 -2.10
CA ASN A 63 -9.61 -10.23 -1.64
C ASN A 63 -10.94 -9.73 -2.23
N GLU A 64 -11.23 -10.01 -3.49
CA GLU A 64 -12.53 -9.72 -4.12
C GLU A 64 -13.68 -10.45 -3.41
N HIS A 65 -13.55 -11.76 -3.16
CA HIS A 65 -14.53 -12.52 -2.38
C HIS A 65 -14.70 -11.92 -0.97
N ASN A 66 -13.60 -11.59 -0.30
CA ASN A 66 -13.62 -10.99 1.04
C ASN A 66 -14.28 -9.60 1.07
N THR A 67 -14.02 -8.75 0.07
CA THR A 67 -14.67 -7.44 -0.03
C THR A 67 -16.17 -7.58 -0.26
N THR A 68 -16.58 -8.51 -1.13
CA THR A 68 -17.99 -8.83 -1.40
C THR A 68 -18.67 -9.36 -0.13
N ALA A 69 -18.09 -10.36 0.53
CA ALA A 69 -18.58 -10.91 1.79
C ALA A 69 -18.71 -9.82 2.88
N ARG A 70 -17.72 -8.92 2.98
CA ARG A 70 -17.76 -7.78 3.90
C ARG A 70 -18.91 -6.83 3.60
N ILE A 71 -19.15 -6.51 2.33
CA ILE A 71 -20.26 -5.65 1.91
C ILE A 71 -21.59 -6.31 2.30
N LEU A 72 -21.80 -7.58 1.91
CA LEU A 72 -23.01 -8.35 2.24
C LEU A 72 -23.26 -8.39 3.74
N ASN A 73 -22.24 -8.77 4.52
CA ASN A 73 -22.29 -8.82 5.98
C ASN A 73 -22.62 -7.44 6.60
N THR A 74 -22.12 -6.35 6.01
CA THR A 74 -22.44 -4.99 6.46
C THR A 74 -23.90 -4.63 6.18
N HIS A 75 -24.43 -4.97 5.00
CA HIS A 75 -25.83 -4.75 4.66
C HIS A 75 -26.77 -5.52 5.58
N LEU A 76 -26.44 -6.77 5.89
CA LEU A 76 -27.21 -7.58 6.84
C LEU A 76 -27.21 -6.96 8.26
N SER A 77 -26.11 -6.32 8.66
CA SER A 77 -26.02 -5.55 9.92
C SER A 77 -26.87 -4.27 9.92
N LEU A 78 -27.22 -3.74 8.75
CA LEU A 78 -27.98 -2.51 8.57
C LEU A 78 -29.49 -2.78 8.48
N SER A 79 -29.89 -3.88 7.86
CA SER A 79 -31.27 -4.31 7.77
C SER A 79 -31.88 -4.49 9.17
N SER A 80 -33.05 -3.89 9.41
CA SER A 80 -33.79 -3.97 10.67
C SER A 80 -34.49 -5.32 10.85
N LEU A 81 -33.79 -6.42 10.53
CA LEU A 81 -34.34 -7.75 10.64
C LEU A 81 -34.75 -8.03 12.10
N PRO A 82 -35.91 -8.68 12.32
CA PRO A 82 -36.48 -8.91 13.65
C PRO A 82 -35.56 -9.78 14.53
N ASN A 83 -34.67 -10.58 13.94
CA ASN A 83 -33.75 -11.45 14.67
C ASN A 83 -32.27 -11.15 14.34
N LYS A 84 -31.79 -9.98 14.77
CA LYS A 84 -30.40 -9.52 14.53
C LYS A 84 -29.33 -10.49 15.04
N ASN A 85 -29.67 -11.36 15.98
CA ASN A 85 -28.72 -12.27 16.62
C ASN A 85 -28.47 -13.56 15.84
N ASN A 86 -29.27 -13.85 14.80
CA ASN A 86 -29.22 -15.10 14.04
C ASN A 86 -28.99 -14.88 12.54
N ILE A 87 -28.42 -13.74 12.18
CA ILE A 87 -28.11 -13.41 10.80
C ILE A 87 -26.90 -14.25 10.35
N PRO A 88 -27.04 -15.06 9.28
CA PRO A 88 -25.94 -15.86 8.76
C PRO A 88 -24.87 -14.96 8.14
N LEU A 89 -23.60 -15.29 8.40
CA LEU A 89 -22.44 -14.61 7.86
C LEU A 89 -21.98 -15.27 6.57
N THR A 90 -21.69 -14.46 5.56
CA THR A 90 -20.91 -14.93 4.41
C THR A 90 -19.48 -15.19 4.86
N PRO A 91 -18.92 -16.39 4.61
CA PRO A 91 -17.57 -16.73 5.04
C PRO A 91 -16.52 -15.91 4.32
N LEU A 92 -15.43 -15.60 5.03
CA LEU A 92 -14.24 -15.02 4.42
C LEU A 92 -13.37 -16.13 3.81
N HIS A 93 -12.61 -15.77 2.78
CA HIS A 93 -11.65 -16.60 2.10
C HIS A 93 -10.24 -16.32 2.60
N ASP A 94 -9.43 -17.36 2.65
CA ASP A 94 -7.99 -17.29 2.90
C ASP A 94 -7.28 -16.63 1.70
N LEU A 95 -6.41 -15.67 1.98
CA LEU A 95 -5.68 -14.95 0.93
C LEU A 95 -4.66 -15.83 0.20
N SER A 96 -4.18 -16.91 0.82
CA SER A 96 -3.16 -17.78 0.23
C SER A 96 -3.75 -18.87 -0.67
N THR A 97 -4.96 -19.35 -0.36
CA THR A 97 -5.57 -20.50 -1.04
C THR A 97 -6.85 -20.16 -1.79
N ASN A 98 -7.41 -18.95 -1.58
CA ASN A 98 -8.74 -18.54 -2.05
C ASN A 98 -9.86 -19.52 -1.65
N ARG A 99 -9.66 -20.31 -0.59
CA ARG A 99 -10.68 -21.21 -0.04
C ARG A 99 -11.43 -20.53 1.10
N PRO A 100 -12.72 -20.83 1.31
CA PRO A 100 -13.44 -20.36 2.47
C PRO A 100 -12.77 -20.87 3.75
N LEU A 101 -12.67 -20.01 4.77
CA LEU A 101 -12.04 -20.35 6.04
C LEU A 101 -12.83 -21.47 6.74
N ARG A 102 -12.15 -22.59 7.00
CA ARG A 102 -12.75 -23.85 7.52
C ARG A 102 -13.54 -23.66 8.83
N ASN A 103 -13.03 -22.83 9.74
CA ASN A 103 -13.64 -22.57 11.05
C ASN A 103 -14.28 -21.17 11.11
N PHE A 104 -14.75 -20.64 9.98
CA PHE A 104 -15.39 -19.33 9.99
C PHE A 104 -16.74 -19.38 10.74
N PRO A 105 -17.00 -18.45 11.66
CA PRO A 105 -18.25 -18.42 12.42
C PRO A 105 -19.45 -18.22 11.49
N LYS A 106 -20.46 -19.07 11.65
CA LYS A 106 -21.71 -18.99 10.86
C LYS A 106 -22.54 -17.77 11.23
N HIS A 107 -22.47 -17.30 12.48
CA HIS A 107 -23.24 -16.16 12.99
C HIS A 107 -22.35 -15.20 13.79
N GLU A 108 -22.80 -13.95 13.99
CA GLU A 108 -22.04 -12.95 14.77
C GLU A 108 -21.80 -13.39 16.22
N LYS A 109 -22.78 -14.07 16.84
CA LYS A 109 -22.67 -14.57 18.22
C LYS A 109 -21.54 -15.59 18.37
N ASP A 110 -21.28 -16.37 17.32
CA ASP A 110 -20.25 -17.43 17.31
C ASP A 110 -18.85 -16.80 17.37
N ILE A 111 -18.66 -15.57 16.88
CA ILE A 111 -17.38 -14.84 17.01
C ILE A 111 -17.04 -14.56 18.50
N LYS A 112 -18.05 -14.46 19.38
CA LYS A 112 -17.80 -14.25 20.81
C LYS A 112 -17.29 -15.53 21.47
N THR A 113 -17.85 -16.68 21.10
CA THR A 113 -17.54 -18.00 21.68
C THR A 113 -16.32 -18.66 21.04
N MET A 114 -15.88 -18.19 19.88
CA MET A 114 -14.71 -18.69 19.15
C MET A 114 -13.44 -18.77 20.01
N GLY A 115 -12.70 -19.87 19.88
CA GLY A 115 -11.43 -20.10 20.57
C GLY A 115 -10.36 -19.07 20.17
N SER A 116 -9.38 -18.82 21.05
CA SER A 116 -8.28 -17.92 20.75
C SER A 116 -7.44 -18.41 19.56
N THR A 117 -7.24 -19.73 19.46
CA THR A 117 -6.53 -20.41 18.37
C THR A 117 -7.22 -20.21 17.03
N ASP A 118 -8.53 -20.47 16.95
CA ASP A 118 -9.31 -20.28 15.72
C ASP A 118 -9.29 -18.83 15.25
N VAL A 119 -9.35 -17.86 16.17
CA VAL A 119 -9.24 -16.43 15.84
C VAL A 119 -7.87 -16.08 15.30
N ILE A 120 -6.80 -16.65 15.86
CA ILE A 120 -5.44 -16.43 15.36
C ILE A 120 -5.31 -17.01 13.95
N GLN A 121 -5.77 -18.24 13.73
CA GLN A 121 -5.74 -18.88 12.41
C GLN A 121 -6.53 -18.08 11.36
N ALA A 122 -7.74 -17.64 11.70
CA ALA A 122 -8.55 -16.81 10.82
C ALA A 122 -7.88 -15.45 10.51
N LEU A 123 -7.24 -14.82 11.51
CA LEU A 123 -6.52 -13.56 11.28
C LEU A 123 -5.25 -13.77 10.45
N GLN A 124 -4.53 -14.86 10.65
CA GLN A 124 -3.33 -15.20 9.90
C GLN A 124 -3.66 -15.47 8.43
N ALA A 125 -4.73 -16.21 8.15
CA ALA A 125 -5.20 -16.46 6.79
C ALA A 125 -5.70 -15.19 6.06
N LEU A 126 -6.06 -14.14 6.82
CA LEU A 126 -6.40 -12.81 6.30
C LEU A 126 -5.21 -11.85 6.25
N ASP A 127 -3.99 -12.35 6.48
CA ASP A 127 -2.74 -11.59 6.57
C ASP A 127 -2.84 -10.40 7.55
N VAL A 128 -3.49 -10.65 8.70
CA VAL A 128 -3.67 -9.65 9.75
C VAL A 128 -2.72 -9.96 10.91
N PRO A 129 -1.78 -9.05 11.24
CA PRO A 129 -0.89 -9.27 12.37
C PRO A 129 -1.70 -9.36 13.67
N SER A 130 -1.46 -10.43 14.43
CA SER A 130 -2.17 -10.77 15.67
C SER A 130 -1.26 -10.84 16.91
N LEU A 131 0.06 -10.72 16.73
CA LEU A 131 1.04 -10.70 17.81
C LEU A 131 0.79 -9.51 18.75
N GLY A 132 0.89 -9.74 20.06
CA GLY A 132 0.70 -8.72 21.10
C GLY A 132 -0.74 -8.28 21.36
N LEU A 133 -1.74 -8.78 20.62
CA LEU A 133 -3.15 -8.45 20.85
C LEU A 133 -3.78 -9.36 21.89
N THR A 134 -4.59 -8.78 22.77
CA THR A 134 -5.44 -9.55 23.69
C THR A 134 -6.49 -10.37 22.92
N PRO A 135 -7.00 -11.49 23.47
CA PRO A 135 -8.03 -12.28 22.81
C PRO A 135 -9.28 -11.47 22.41
N GLY A 136 -9.67 -10.49 23.23
CA GLY A 136 -10.78 -9.58 22.94
C GLY A 136 -10.52 -8.67 21.73
N GLU A 137 -9.30 -8.14 21.62
CA GLU A 137 -8.89 -7.30 20.48
C GLU A 137 -8.77 -8.11 19.19
N LYS A 138 -8.24 -9.33 19.24
CA LYS A 138 -8.20 -10.25 18.09
C LYS A 138 -9.60 -10.50 17.56
N LYS A 139 -10.56 -10.82 18.45
CA LYS A 139 -11.98 -10.97 18.10
C LYS A 139 -12.58 -9.69 17.53
N ALA A 140 -12.27 -8.53 18.10
CA ALA A 140 -12.75 -7.24 17.58
C ALA A 140 -12.18 -6.93 16.18
N LYS A 141 -10.92 -7.29 15.93
CA LYS A 141 -10.25 -7.12 14.63
C LYS A 141 -10.89 -8.03 13.57
N LEU A 142 -11.15 -9.29 13.92
CA LEU A 142 -11.87 -10.24 13.05
C LEU A 142 -13.27 -9.72 12.68
N ARG A 143 -14.03 -9.21 13.66
CA ARG A 143 -15.33 -8.56 13.41
C ARG A 143 -15.22 -7.35 12.47
N GLY A 144 -14.19 -6.54 12.64
CA GLY A 144 -13.93 -5.41 11.77
C GLY A 144 -13.65 -5.82 10.33
N LYS A 145 -12.94 -6.94 10.13
CA LYS A 145 -12.62 -7.50 8.81
C LYS A 145 -13.83 -8.17 8.15
N SER A 146 -14.68 -8.86 8.92
CA SER A 146 -15.91 -9.47 8.42
C SER A 146 -17.03 -8.45 8.11
N GLY A 147 -16.83 -7.16 8.36
CA GLY A 147 -17.82 -6.10 8.09
C GLY A 147 -18.75 -5.80 9.25
N TRP A 148 -18.68 -6.58 10.32
CA TRP A 148 -19.45 -6.41 11.54
C TRP A 148 -18.79 -5.44 12.51
N ARG A 149 -18.68 -4.18 12.10
CA ARG A 149 -18.37 -3.13 13.06
C ARG A 149 -19.59 -2.90 13.93
N ARG A 150 -19.48 -3.13 15.25
CA ARG A 150 -20.39 -2.51 16.21
C ARG A 150 -20.44 -1.03 15.87
N ARG A 151 -21.57 -0.55 15.32
CA ARG A 151 -21.83 0.88 15.20
C ARG A 151 -21.44 1.47 16.55
N MET A 152 -20.59 2.50 16.57
CA MET A 152 -20.40 3.27 17.80
C MET A 152 -21.80 3.51 18.36
N ARG A 153 -22.12 2.90 19.51
CA ARG A 153 -23.45 3.00 20.12
C ARG A 153 -23.83 4.48 20.07
N GLY A 154 -25.06 4.81 19.65
CA GLY A 154 -25.45 6.15 19.24
C GLY A 154 -24.99 7.28 20.19
N VAL A 155 -24.78 6.97 21.47
CA VAL A 155 -24.16 7.81 22.50
C VAL A 155 -22.75 8.32 22.13
N VAL A 156 -21.81 7.46 21.70
CA VAL A 156 -20.42 7.86 21.41
C VAL A 156 -20.36 8.70 20.13
N ARG A 157 -21.14 8.33 19.10
CA ARG A 157 -21.28 9.12 17.86
C ARG A 157 -21.90 10.49 18.14
N ARG A 158 -22.96 10.56 18.95
CA ARG A 158 -23.57 11.84 19.38
C ARG A 158 -22.59 12.68 20.20
N ARG A 159 -21.81 12.08 21.11
CA ARG A 159 -20.81 12.79 21.93
C ARG A 159 -19.67 13.34 21.08
N TRP A 160 -19.16 12.57 20.11
CA TRP A 160 -18.13 13.02 19.17
C TRP A 160 -18.64 14.14 18.24
N ILE A 161 -19.85 14.00 17.68
CA ILE A 161 -20.49 15.06 16.88
C ILE A 161 -20.68 16.34 17.71
N THR A 162 -21.14 16.21 18.95
CA THR A 162 -21.33 17.35 19.87
C THR A 162 -19.99 18.01 20.21
N MET A 163 -18.94 17.23 20.46
CA MET A 163 -17.58 17.73 20.70
C MET A 163 -17.03 18.49 19.48
N MET A 164 -17.16 17.94 18.28
CA MET A 164 -16.77 18.60 17.02
C MET A 164 -17.55 19.91 16.79
N ARG A 165 -18.87 19.91 17.06
CA ARG A 165 -19.70 21.13 16.97
C ARG A 165 -19.26 22.20 17.97
N ARG A 166 -18.94 21.83 19.22
CA ARG A 166 -18.40 22.75 20.25
C ARG A 166 -17.04 23.33 19.82
N ARG A 167 -16.14 22.50 19.28
CA ARG A 167 -14.83 22.96 18.76
C ARG A 167 -14.99 23.96 17.62
N ARG A 168 -15.86 23.69 16.63
CA ARG A 168 -16.17 24.62 15.53
C ARG A 168 -16.76 25.94 16.04
N ARG A 169 -17.66 25.91 17.03
CA ARG A 169 -18.22 27.13 17.66
C ARG A 169 -17.15 27.96 18.36
N ARG A 170 -16.21 27.32 19.08
CA ARG A 170 -15.09 27.99 19.76
C ARG A 170 -14.18 28.70 18.76
N VAL A 171 -13.81 28.03 17.67
CA VAL A 171 -12.98 28.61 16.59
C VAL A 171 -13.69 29.82 15.94
N ARG A 172 -14.99 29.72 15.65
CA ARG A 172 -15.79 30.84 15.11
C ARG A 172 -15.83 32.03 16.07
N ARG A 173 -16.01 31.80 17.39
CA ARG A 173 -15.98 32.87 18.41
C ARG A 173 -14.63 33.58 18.47
N ILE A 174 -13.53 32.83 18.49
CA ILE A 174 -12.17 33.38 18.48
C ILE A 174 -11.94 34.25 17.24
N ARG A 175 -12.32 33.75 16.06
CA ARG A 175 -12.18 34.49 14.79
C ARG A 175 -12.99 35.79 14.80
N ARG A 176 -14.26 35.76 15.24
CA ARG A 176 -15.12 36.95 15.38
C ARG A 176 -14.55 37.96 16.38
N GLY A 177 -14.03 37.49 17.52
CA GLY A 177 -13.38 38.35 18.52
C GLY A 177 -12.13 39.05 17.96
N ARG A 178 -11.30 38.33 17.20
CA ARG A 178 -10.10 38.89 16.55
C ARG A 178 -10.48 39.96 15.50
N ILE A 179 -11.54 39.74 14.73
CA ILE A 179 -12.07 40.70 13.76
C ILE A 179 -12.58 41.96 14.46
N ARG A 180 -13.37 41.82 15.55
CA ARG A 180 -13.86 42.96 16.34
C ARG A 180 -12.73 43.78 16.95
N ARG A 181 -11.71 43.14 17.54
CA ARG A 181 -10.51 43.83 18.06
C ARG A 181 -9.76 44.58 16.95
N MET A 182 -9.62 43.98 15.77
CA MET A 182 -9.01 44.66 14.62
C MET A 182 -9.82 45.87 14.14
N ARG A 183 -11.16 45.77 14.10
CA ARG A 183 -12.04 46.91 13.76
C ARG A 183 -11.94 48.03 14.79
N ARG A 184 -12.00 47.72 16.09
CA ARG A 184 -11.83 48.72 17.17
C ARG A 184 -10.47 49.42 17.11
N ARG A 185 -9.38 48.68 16.85
CA ARG A 185 -8.04 49.27 16.65
C ARG A 185 -7.97 50.16 15.40
N ARG A 186 -8.66 49.82 14.32
CA ARG A 186 -8.74 50.69 13.13
C ARG A 186 -9.47 52.00 13.40
N LEU A 187 -10.52 51.97 14.21
CA LEU A 187 -11.30 53.16 14.58
C LEU A 187 -10.50 54.07 15.53
N ARG A 188 -9.79 53.51 16.52
CA ARG A 188 -8.97 54.31 17.46
C ARG A 188 -7.71 54.92 16.85
N CYS A 189 -7.08 54.29 15.87
CA CYS A 189 -5.83 54.80 15.27
C CYS A 189 -6.06 55.69 14.03
N GLY A 190 -7.27 56.22 13.84
CA GLY A 190 -7.61 57.13 12.76
C GLY A 190 -7.09 56.67 11.39
N GLY A 191 -7.62 55.56 10.85
CA GLY A 191 -7.52 55.10 9.44
C GLY A 191 -6.14 55.08 8.74
N ARG A 192 -5.48 56.24 8.62
CA ARG A 192 -4.18 56.52 8.00
C ARG A 192 -3.01 55.81 8.71
N CYS A 193 -2.99 55.76 10.04
CA CYS A 193 -1.91 55.08 10.79
C CYS A 193 -1.93 53.55 10.57
N TRP A 194 -3.11 52.95 10.48
CA TRP A 194 -3.28 51.52 10.23
C TRP A 194 -2.83 51.11 8.82
N ARG A 195 -3.10 51.94 7.80
CA ARG A 195 -2.62 51.69 6.43
C ARG A 195 -1.08 51.75 6.35
N ARG A 196 -0.43 52.71 7.03
CA ARG A 196 1.04 52.81 7.11
C ARG A 196 1.65 51.57 7.80
N SER A 197 1.09 51.12 8.93
CA SER A 197 1.58 49.93 9.65
C SER A 197 1.43 48.63 8.82
N ARG A 198 0.32 48.47 8.10
CA ARG A 198 0.10 47.30 7.23
C ARG A 198 1.04 47.28 6.02
N ARG A 199 1.35 48.45 5.44
CA ARG A 199 2.37 48.58 4.38
C ARG A 199 3.77 48.22 4.90
N ARG A 200 4.16 48.69 6.10
CA ARG A 200 5.45 48.32 6.73
C ARG A 200 5.58 46.81 6.99
N ARG A 201 4.53 46.14 7.48
CA ARG A 201 4.55 44.68 7.69
C ARG A 201 4.65 43.87 6.40
N ARG A 202 3.97 44.29 5.33
CA ARG A 202 4.09 43.64 4.00
C ARG A 202 5.52 43.79 3.43
N ARG A 203 6.14 44.96 3.61
CA ARG A 203 7.55 45.18 3.22
C ARG A 203 8.53 44.30 4.01
N ARG A 204 8.32 44.11 5.33
CA ARG A 204 9.14 43.19 6.13
C ARG A 204 9.02 41.74 5.66
N ARG A 205 7.80 41.24 5.42
CA ARG A 205 7.60 39.86 4.93
C ARG A 205 8.27 39.59 3.59
N ARG A 206 8.18 40.52 2.63
CA ARG A 206 8.88 40.38 1.34
C ARG A 206 10.40 40.34 1.51
N ARG A 207 10.97 41.08 2.48
CA ARG A 207 12.40 41.02 2.80
C ARG A 207 12.79 39.70 3.47
N GLU A 208 11.94 39.15 4.34
CA GLU A 208 12.17 37.85 4.99
C GLU A 208 12.03 36.69 3.99
N GLU A 209 11.04 36.71 3.10
CA GLU A 209 10.86 35.72 2.03
C GLU A 209 12.02 35.77 1.02
N GLY A 210 12.48 36.97 0.64
CA GLY A 210 13.65 37.12 -0.24
C GLY A 210 14.98 36.67 0.40
N ARG A 211 15.10 36.69 1.74
CA ARG A 211 16.27 36.14 2.44
C ARG A 211 16.23 34.61 2.50
N ARG A 212 15.04 34.01 2.66
CA ARG A 212 14.86 32.55 2.67
C ARG A 212 15.11 31.92 1.30
N GLY A 213 14.68 32.57 0.22
CA GLY A 213 14.95 32.10 -1.14
C GLY A 213 16.42 32.18 -1.56
N ARG A 214 17.27 32.97 -0.87
CA ARG A 214 18.72 33.03 -1.13
C ARG A 214 19.53 32.02 -0.32
N SER A 215 18.96 31.47 0.76
CA SER A 215 19.60 30.41 1.56
C SER A 215 19.35 28.99 1.03
N GLU A 216 18.49 28.82 0.03
CA GLU A 216 18.19 27.52 -0.61
C GLU A 216 18.94 27.32 -1.95
N VAL A 217 19.79 28.27 -2.37
CA VAL A 217 20.60 28.21 -3.62
C VAL A 217 22.10 28.16 -3.31
N ARG A 218 22.49 27.57 -2.17
CA ARG A 218 23.88 27.22 -1.85
C ARG A 218 23.94 25.77 -1.45
#